data_AF-A0A7V1MIS8-F1
#
_entry.id   AF-A0A7V1MIS8-F1
#
_cell.length_a   1.000
_cell.length_b   1.000
_cell.length_c   1.000
_cell.angle_alpha   90.00
_cell.angle_beta   90.00
_cell.angle_gamma   90.00
#
_symmetry.space_group_name_H-M   'P 1'
#
loop_
_entity.id
_entity.type
_entity.pdbx_description
1 polymer ?
#
loop_
_entity_poly.entity_id
_entity_poly.type
_entity_poly.pdbx_seq_one_letter_code
_entity_poly.pdbx_strand_id
1 'polypeptide(L)'
;MGWSKWMDERDACGVGFIADLKGTARHEILQWALEALSRLQHRGAVSADAKTGDGAGVLFQLPQGFFRREAVRLGARLCHMEKLAV
;
A
#
# COMPACT_ATOMS: atom_id res chain seq x y z
N MET A 1 -6.20 22.54 -41.95
CA MET A 1 -6.62 22.15 -40.58
C MET A 1 -6.07 20.76 -40.32
N GLY A 2 -5.08 20.63 -39.44
CA GLY A 2 -4.48 19.32 -39.15
C GLY A 2 -3.15 19.47 -38.43
N TRP A 3 -3.21 19.68 -37.12
CA TRP A 3 -2.05 19.50 -36.24
C TRP A 3 -2.49 18.63 -35.08
N SER A 4 -2.62 17.34 -35.38
CA SER A 4 -2.68 16.28 -34.38
C SER A 4 -1.28 16.14 -33.80
N LYS A 5 -0.95 17.00 -32.82
CA LYS A 5 0.27 16.87 -32.01
C LYS A 5 -0.15 16.27 -30.67
N TRP A 6 -0.40 14.97 -30.67
CA TRP A 6 -0.37 14.18 -29.44
C TRP A 6 1.05 14.28 -28.90
N MET A 7 1.23 15.14 -27.89
CA MET A 7 2.45 15.14 -27.08
C MET A 7 2.51 13.78 -26.39
N ASP A 8 3.68 13.13 -26.42
CA ASP A 8 3.96 11.89 -25.68
C ASP A 8 3.54 12.05 -24.21
N GLU A 9 2.37 11.54 -23.88
CA GLU A 9 1.89 11.45 -22.51
C GLU A 9 2.74 10.39 -21.80
N ARG A 10 3.46 10.82 -20.76
CA ARG A 10 4.32 9.94 -19.98
C ARG A 10 3.60 9.55 -18.70
N ASP A 11 3.12 8.32 -18.64
CA ASP A 11 2.56 7.74 -17.42
C ASP A 11 3.60 7.75 -16.29
N ALA A 12 3.21 8.33 -15.16
CA ALA A 12 4.13 8.56 -14.04
C ALA A 12 3.98 7.54 -12.89
N CYS A 13 3.01 6.63 -12.87
CA CYS A 13 2.82 5.74 -11.71
C CYS A 13 4.01 4.79 -11.41
N GLY A 14 4.32 4.57 -10.13
CA GLY A 14 5.35 3.66 -9.65
C GLY A 14 4.81 2.48 -8.85
N VAL A 15 5.42 1.31 -9.06
CA VAL A 15 5.06 0.05 -8.40
C VAL A 15 6.32 -0.72 -8.01
N GLY A 16 6.26 -1.45 -6.91
CA GLY A 16 7.33 -2.31 -6.43
C GLY A 16 6.82 -3.30 -5.38
N PHE A 17 7.68 -4.23 -4.96
CA PHE A 17 7.37 -5.17 -3.90
C PHE A 17 8.62 -5.45 -3.05
N ILE A 18 8.38 -5.92 -1.82
CA ILE A 18 9.41 -6.39 -0.89
C ILE A 18 8.94 -7.74 -0.35
N ALA A 19 9.83 -8.73 -0.32
CA ALA A 19 9.52 -10.06 0.17
C ALA A 19 10.65 -10.59 1.06
N ASP A 20 10.27 -11.21 2.17
CA ASP A 20 11.19 -12.01 2.98
C ASP A 20 11.22 -13.44 2.43
N LEU A 21 12.38 -13.89 1.94
CA LEU A 21 12.55 -15.19 1.31
C LEU A 21 12.35 -16.37 2.26
N LYS A 22 12.38 -16.14 3.57
CA LYS A 22 12.11 -17.15 4.59
C LYS A 22 10.63 -17.18 5.00
N GLY A 23 9.79 -16.31 4.44
CA GLY A 23 8.37 -16.21 4.75
C GLY A 23 8.06 -15.73 6.17
N THR A 24 9.02 -15.09 6.84
CA THR A 24 8.81 -14.61 8.22
C THR A 24 8.11 -13.26 8.21
N ALA A 25 6.97 -13.15 8.90
CA ALA A 25 6.27 -11.88 9.07
C ALA A 25 7.10 -10.91 9.94
N ARG A 26 7.35 -9.71 9.43
CA ARG A 26 8.21 -8.68 10.04
C ARG A 26 7.62 -7.29 9.83
N HIS A 27 7.64 -6.45 10.85
CA HIS A 27 7.12 -5.09 10.75
C HIS A 27 7.99 -4.22 9.84
N GLU A 28 9.29 -4.53 9.79
CA GLU A 28 10.31 -3.88 8.98
C GLU A 28 9.98 -3.92 7.48
N ILE A 29 9.34 -4.98 7.00
CA ILE A 29 8.90 -5.08 5.59
C ILE A 29 7.91 -3.97 5.25
N LEU A 30 6.96 -3.69 6.16
CA LEU A 30 6.00 -2.60 5.98
C LEU A 30 6.69 -1.23 6.05
N GLN A 31 7.66 -1.07 6.97
CA GLN A 31 8.43 0.18 7.06
C GLN A 31 9.22 0.46 5.77
N TRP A 32 9.91 -0.54 5.22
CA TRP A 32 10.61 -0.41 3.95
C TRP A 32 9.67 -0.16 2.78
N ALA A 33 8.48 -0.78 2.76
CA ALA A 33 7.49 -0.55 1.72
C ALA A 33 6.98 0.90 1.75
N LEU A 34 6.73 1.46 2.94
CA LEU A 34 6.34 2.86 3.12
C LEU A 34 7.46 3.83 2.73
N GLU A 35 8.70 3.52 3.08
CA GLU A 35 9.87 4.32 2.67
C GLU A 35 10.04 4.31 1.15
N ALA A 36 9.93 3.15 0.51
CA ALA A 36 9.98 3.02 -0.94
C ALA A 36 8.84 3.81 -1.61
N LEU A 37 7.61 3.70 -1.09
CA LEU A 37 6.46 4.45 -1.60
C LEU A 37 6.65 5.97 -1.49
N SER A 38 7.19 6.46 -0.37
CA SER A 38 7.52 7.88 -0.21
C SER A 38 8.56 8.34 -1.25
N ARG A 39 9.55 7.51 -1.56
CA ARG A 39 10.56 7.82 -2.60
C ARG A 39 9.98 7.87 -4.02
N LEU A 40 8.81 7.26 -4.26
CA LEU A 40 8.11 7.32 -5.54
C LEU A 40 7.27 8.60 -5.73
N GLN A 41 7.23 9.50 -4.75
CA GLN A 41 6.43 10.74 -4.81
C GLN A 41 6.71 11.60 -6.05
N HIS A 42 7.97 11.66 -6.51
CA HIS A 42 8.35 12.40 -7.71
C HIS A 42 7.69 11.89 -9.01
N ARG A 43 7.04 10.72 -8.95
CA ARG A 43 6.26 10.16 -10.05
C ARG A 43 4.74 10.14 -9.78
N GLY A 44 4.30 10.65 -8.64
CA GLY A 44 2.88 10.86 -8.37
C GLY A 44 2.39 12.17 -8.98
N ALA A 45 1.12 12.21 -9.41
CA ALA A 45 0.45 13.47 -9.67
C ALA A 45 0.19 14.21 -8.34
N VAL A 46 0.34 15.52 -8.38
CA VAL A 46 0.11 16.41 -7.23
C VAL A 46 -0.90 17.47 -7.67
N SER A 47 -1.93 17.67 -6.85
CA SER A 47 -2.96 18.68 -7.07
C SER A 47 -2.44 20.10 -6.87
N ALA A 48 -3.24 21.10 -7.21
CA ALA A 48 -2.87 22.51 -7.14
C ALA A 48 -2.57 23.00 -5.70
N ASP A 49 -3.02 22.28 -4.68
CA ASP A 49 -2.74 22.58 -3.28
C ASP A 49 -1.34 22.14 -2.82
N ALA A 50 -0.57 21.48 -3.69
CA ALA A 50 0.73 20.88 -3.42
C ALA A 50 0.76 19.89 -2.23
N LYS A 51 -0.40 19.35 -1.83
CA LYS A 51 -0.55 18.45 -0.68
C LYS A 51 -1.30 17.16 -1.05
N THR A 52 -2.29 17.27 -1.92
CA THR A 52 -3.14 16.16 -2.33
C THR A 52 -2.52 15.48 -3.55
N GLY A 53 -2.45 14.15 -3.53
CA GLY A 53 -2.09 13.33 -4.68
C GLY A 53 -3.23 12.39 -5.06
N ASP A 54 -3.17 11.83 -6.27
CA ASP A 54 -4.25 10.99 -6.82
C ASP A 54 -4.42 9.67 -6.06
N GLY A 55 -3.34 9.13 -5.49
CA GLY A 55 -3.40 7.93 -4.67
C GLY A 55 -2.03 7.28 -4.42
N ALA A 56 -1.91 6.64 -3.27
CA ALA A 56 -0.76 5.82 -2.90
C ALA A 56 -1.24 4.70 -1.96
N GLY A 57 -0.64 3.52 -2.04
CA GLY A 57 -1.08 2.37 -1.23
C GLY A 57 -0.05 1.27 -1.11
N VAL A 58 -0.20 0.45 -0.08
CA VAL A 58 0.60 -0.76 0.15
C VAL A 58 -0.35 -1.93 0.39
N LEU A 59 -0.05 -3.07 -0.23
CA LEU A 59 -0.71 -4.35 0.05
C LEU A 59 0.22 -5.21 0.90
N PHE A 60 -0.29 -5.74 2.01
CA PHE A 60 0.47 -6.61 2.92
C PHE A 60 -0.44 -7.66 3.56
N GLN A 61 0.17 -8.66 4.21
CA GLN A 61 -0.57 -9.72 4.88
C GLN A 61 -1.37 -9.18 6.07
N LEU A 62 -2.55 -9.75 6.32
CA LEU A 62 -3.39 -9.37 7.45
C LEU A 62 -2.62 -9.53 8.78
N PRO A 63 -2.49 -8.47 9.60
CA PRO A 63 -1.91 -8.56 10.94
C PRO A 63 -2.80 -9.36 11.90
N GLN A 64 -2.71 -10.68 11.84
CA GLN A 64 -3.55 -11.63 12.58
C GLN A 64 -3.64 -11.28 14.07
N GLY A 65 -2.50 -10.97 14.71
CA GLY A 65 -2.46 -10.64 16.13
C GLY A 65 -3.22 -9.35 16.49
N PHE A 66 -3.18 -8.33 15.63
CA PHE A 66 -3.92 -7.08 15.85
C PHE A 66 -5.42 -7.32 15.72
N PHE A 67 -5.86 -7.86 14.58
CA PHE A 67 -7.29 -8.08 14.32
C PHE A 67 -7.93 -9.05 15.30
N ARG A 68 -7.20 -10.08 15.74
CA ARG A 68 -7.68 -11.01 16.77
C ARG A 68 -7.96 -10.29 18.09
N ARG A 69 -7.03 -9.45 18.55
CA ARG A 69 -7.20 -8.70 19.80
C ARG A 69 -8.39 -7.75 19.71
N GLU A 70 -8.52 -7.03 18.60
CA GLU A 70 -9.62 -6.09 18.40
C GLU A 70 -10.98 -6.78 18.30
N ALA A 71 -11.07 -7.90 17.56
CA ALA A 71 -12.30 -8.67 17.47
C ALA A 71 -12.77 -9.17 18.85
N VAL A 72 -11.87 -9.74 19.65
CA VAL A 72 -12.19 -10.18 21.02
C VAL A 72 -12.59 -9.00 21.91
N ARG A 73 -11.89 -7.86 21.80
CA ARG A 73 -12.23 -6.61 22.52
C ARG A 73 -13.65 -6.14 22.19
N LEU A 74 -14.11 -6.33 20.96
CA LEU A 74 -15.47 -6.00 20.52
C LEU A 74 -16.53 -7.08 20.85
N GLY A 75 -16.15 -8.14 21.57
CA GLY A 75 -17.06 -9.21 22.00
C GLY A 75 -17.24 -10.34 20.97
N ALA A 76 -16.45 -10.36 19.89
CA ALA A 76 -16.52 -11.44 18.91
C ALA A 76 -15.99 -12.76 19.51
N ARG A 77 -16.71 -13.86 19.22
CA ARG A 77 -16.24 -15.22 19.50
C ARG A 77 -15.60 -15.78 18.23
N LEU A 78 -14.28 -15.94 18.25
CA LEU A 78 -13.53 -16.43 17.09
C LEU A 78 -13.57 -17.96 17.05
N CYS A 79 -14.10 -18.52 15.96
CA CYS A 79 -14.14 -19.97 15.73
C CYS A 79 -12.80 -20.53 15.24
N HIS A 80 -11.99 -19.70 14.57
CA HIS A 80 -10.67 -20.07 14.07
C HIS A 80 -9.67 -18.99 14.47
N MET A 81 -8.66 -19.40 15.25
CA MET A 81 -7.65 -18.45 15.73
C MET A 81 -6.58 -18.19 14.67
N GLU A 82 -6.23 -19.18 13.86
CA GLU A 82 -5.02 -19.13 13.03
C GLU A 82 -5.14 -18.24 11.78
N LYS A 83 -6.35 -18.08 11.24
CA LYS A 83 -6.57 -17.32 10.01
C LYS A 83 -7.87 -16.53 10.11
N LEU A 84 -7.72 -15.22 10.28
CA LEU A 84 -8.77 -14.22 10.12
C LEU A 84 -8.76 -13.68 8.69
N ALA A 85 -9.92 -13.22 8.25
CA ALA A 85 -10.14 -12.49 7.00
C ALA A 85 -10.82 -11.15 7.31
N VAL A 86 -10.55 -10.14 6.48
CA VAL A 86 -11.10 -8.78 6.53
C VAL A 86 -11.50 -8.38 5.13
#